data_AF-A0A7Z0MPM8-F1
#
_entry.id   AF-A0A7Z0MPM8-F1
#
_cell.length_a   1.000
_cell.length_b   1.000
_cell.length_c   1.000
_cell.angle_alpha   90.00
_cell.angle_beta   90.00
_cell.angle_gamma   90.00
#
_symmetry.space_group_name_H-M   'P 1'
#
loop_
_entity.id
_entity.type
_entity.pdbx_description
1 polymer ?
#
loop_
_entity_poly.entity_id
_entity_poly.type
_entity_poly.pdbx_seq_one_letter_code
_entity_poly.pdbx_strand_id
1 'polypeptide(L)'
;MLHWRLQRINRLSSEISVNLHTLIRQGEGPLLEFKSSFRWDLEQDRVNRALETVVLKTLAGYLNNSLGGTLLIGVTDSGEIIGLEKDYKSLKRQDSFYHHSVV
;
A
#
# COMPACT_ATOMS: atom_id res chain seq x y z
N MET A 1 -3.16 -23.04 23.59
CA MET A 1 -3.89 -21.86 23.05
C MET A 1 -3.03 -20.89 22.22
N LEU A 2 -1.70 -20.82 22.35
CA LEU A 2 -0.88 -19.94 21.49
C LEU A 2 -0.61 -20.49 20.08
N HIS A 3 -0.58 -21.82 19.92
CA HIS A 3 -0.22 -22.48 18.65
C HIS A 3 -1.23 -22.21 17.52
N TRP A 4 -2.52 -22.09 17.84
CA TRP A 4 -3.58 -21.90 16.83
C TRP A 4 -3.66 -20.45 16.32
N ARG A 5 -3.32 -19.44 17.14
CA ARG A 5 -3.25 -18.04 16.70
C ARG A 5 -2.10 -17.82 15.73
N LEU A 6 -0.93 -18.40 16.01
CA LEU A 6 0.25 -18.28 15.15
C LEU A 6 0.04 -18.98 13.81
N GLN A 7 -0.53 -20.18 13.79
CA GLN A 7 -0.87 -20.86 12.54
C GLN A 7 -1.90 -20.08 11.72
N ARG A 8 -2.87 -19.44 12.37
CA ARG A 8 -3.86 -18.59 11.70
C ARG A 8 -3.22 -17.34 11.09
N ILE A 9 -2.34 -16.66 11.84
CA ILE A 9 -1.61 -15.49 11.34
C ILE A 9 -0.75 -15.87 10.13
N ASN A 10 0.04 -16.95 10.23
CA ASN A 10 0.89 -17.39 9.13
C ASN A 10 0.08 -17.78 7.89
N ARG A 11 -1.07 -18.43 8.05
CA ARG A 11 -1.96 -18.76 6.94
C ARG A 11 -2.51 -17.50 6.26
N LEU A 12 -3.04 -16.56 7.04
CA LEU A 12 -3.56 -15.30 6.51
C LEU A 12 -2.47 -14.49 5.80
N SER A 13 -1.28 -14.41 6.37
CA SER A 13 -0.13 -13.76 5.72
C SER A 13 0.25 -14.43 4.40
N SER A 14 0.18 -15.77 4.33
CA SER A 14 0.47 -16.51 3.09
C SER A 14 -0.61 -16.33 2.03
N GLU A 15 -1.89 -16.22 2.41
CA GLU A 15 -2.98 -15.97 1.47
C GLU A 15 -2.90 -14.54 0.90
N ILE A 16 -2.60 -13.57 1.77
CA ILE A 16 -2.36 -12.17 1.37
C ILE A 16 -1.16 -12.05 0.43
N SER A 17 -0.06 -12.75 0.70
CA SER A 17 1.14 -12.69 -0.15
C SER A 17 0.87 -13.28 -1.54
N VAL A 18 0.15 -14.41 -1.63
CA VAL A 18 -0.26 -15.00 -2.91
C VAL A 18 -1.16 -14.04 -3.71
N ASN A 19 -2.07 -13.34 -3.04
CA ASN A 19 -2.94 -12.36 -3.68
C ASN A 19 -2.15 -11.14 -4.19
N LEU A 20 -1.23 -10.62 -3.38
CA LEU A 20 -0.39 -9.47 -3.74
C LEU A 20 0.49 -9.75 -4.96
N HIS A 21 1.17 -10.91 -5.01
CA HIS A 21 1.94 -11.29 -6.19
C HIS A 21 1.06 -11.43 -7.44
N THR A 22 -0.19 -11.88 -7.28
CA THR A 22 -1.14 -11.98 -8.39
C THR A 22 -1.54 -10.60 -8.91
N LEU A 23 -1.84 -9.65 -8.01
CA LEU A 23 -2.18 -8.27 -8.37
C LEU A 23 -1.00 -7.57 -9.06
N ILE A 24 0.22 -7.72 -8.53
CA ILE A 24 1.42 -7.15 -9.16
C ILE A 24 1.62 -7.71 -10.58
N ARG A 25 1.41 -9.01 -10.77
CA ARG A 25 1.52 -9.65 -12.09
C ARG A 25 0.40 -9.24 -13.05
N GLN A 26 -0.76 -8.84 -12.55
CA GLN A 26 -1.82 -8.27 -13.40
C GLN A 26 -1.43 -6.90 -13.97
N GLY A 27 -0.60 -6.15 -13.25
CA GLY A 27 -0.18 -4.80 -13.63
C GLY A 27 -1.26 -3.74 -13.37
N GLU A 28 -0.91 -2.49 -13.63
CA GLU A 28 -1.84 -1.37 -13.43
C GLU A 28 -3.03 -1.42 -14.40
N GLY A 29 -4.16 -0.88 -13.96
CA GLY A 29 -5.39 -0.81 -14.74
C GLY A 29 -6.45 0.08 -14.08
N PRO A 30 -7.68 0.12 -14.63
CA PRO A 30 -8.71 1.06 -14.19
C PRO A 30 -9.14 0.94 -12.71
N LEU A 31 -8.88 -0.22 -12.09
CA LEU A 31 -9.22 -0.53 -10.70
C LEU A 31 -7.99 -0.95 -9.88
N LEU A 32 -6.78 -0.85 -10.43
CA LEU A 32 -5.53 -1.22 -9.75
C LEU A 32 -4.44 -0.22 -10.11
N GLU A 33 -3.95 0.53 -9.13
CA GLU A 33 -2.89 1.52 -9.31
C GLU A 33 -1.71 1.19 -8.40
N PHE A 34 -0.48 1.39 -8.88
CA PHE A 34 0.73 1.28 -8.08
C PHE A 34 1.29 2.67 -7.75
N LYS A 35 1.82 2.79 -6.54
CA LYS A 35 2.58 3.95 -6.09
C LYS A 35 3.81 3.47 -5.36
N SER A 36 4.96 3.98 -5.75
CA SER A 36 6.24 3.62 -5.12
C SER A 36 6.31 4.09 -3.66
N SER A 37 5.65 5.20 -3.33
CA SER A 37 5.58 5.73 -1.97
C SER A 37 4.28 6.49 -1.73
N PHE A 38 4.01 6.81 -0.46
CA PHE A 38 2.87 7.67 -0.09
C PHE A 38 3.23 9.16 -0.19
N ARG A 39 4.37 9.54 0.38
CA ARG A 39 4.82 10.93 0.55
C ARG A 39 6.33 11.09 0.42
N TRP A 40 7.09 10.01 0.30
CA TRP A 40 8.53 10.04 0.15
C TRP A 40 8.96 10.07 -1.32
N ASP A 41 9.61 11.14 -1.74
CA ASP A 41 10.19 11.23 -3.08
C ASP A 41 11.48 10.42 -3.13
N LEU A 42 11.49 9.34 -3.91
CA LEU A 42 12.63 8.42 -3.99
C LEU A 42 13.81 9.03 -4.74
N GLU A 43 13.55 9.92 -5.71
CA GLU A 43 14.58 10.60 -6.50
C GLU A 43 15.21 11.75 -5.72
N GLN A 44 14.38 12.54 -5.04
CA GLN A 44 14.80 13.72 -4.29
C GLN A 44 15.19 13.41 -2.83
N ASP A 45 15.04 12.16 -2.41
CA ASP A 45 15.26 11.62 -1.06
C ASP A 45 14.71 12.51 0.06
N ARG A 46 13.45 12.95 -0.09
CA ARG A 46 12.79 13.84 0.87
C ARG A 46 11.28 13.68 0.84
N VAL A 47 10.62 14.25 1.86
CA VAL A 47 9.15 14.37 1.85
C VAL A 47 8.70 15.28 0.72
N ASN A 48 7.75 14.79 -0.08
CA ASN A 48 7.07 15.53 -1.14
C ASN A 48 5.55 15.43 -0.95
N ARG A 49 4.94 16.54 -0.51
CA ARG A 49 3.47 16.60 -0.28
C ARG A 49 2.63 16.55 -1.55
N ALA A 50 3.25 16.75 -2.72
CA ALA A 50 2.53 16.57 -3.97
C ALA A 50 2.18 15.09 -4.17
N LEU A 51 3.06 14.16 -3.76
CA LEU A 51 2.79 12.71 -3.81
C LEU A 51 1.59 12.33 -2.95
N GLU A 52 1.50 12.88 -1.73
CA GLU A 52 0.36 12.68 -0.85
C GLU A 52 -0.95 13.13 -1.52
N THR A 53 -0.93 14.27 -2.22
CA THR A 53 -2.10 14.76 -2.95
C THR A 53 -2.48 13.84 -4.11
N VAL A 54 -1.51 13.28 -4.83
CA VAL A 54 -1.77 12.32 -5.91
C VAL A 54 -2.41 11.05 -5.37
N VAL A 55 -1.86 10.48 -4.28
CA VAL A 55 -2.43 9.30 -3.62
C VAL A 55 -3.87 9.56 -3.15
N LEU A 56 -4.12 10.71 -2.52
CA LEU A 56 -5.45 11.06 -2.05
C LEU A 56 -6.45 11.24 -3.20
N LYS A 57 -6.02 11.75 -4.35
CA LYS A 57 -6.87 11.84 -5.54
C LYS A 57 -7.27 10.47 -6.07
N THR A 58 -6.33 9.53 -6.12
CA THR A 58 -6.62 8.14 -6.53
C THR A 58 -7.61 7.50 -5.57
N LEU A 59 -7.39 7.63 -4.25
CA LEU A 59 -8.31 7.13 -3.24
C LEU A 59 -9.71 7.76 -3.37
N ALA A 60 -9.79 9.08 -3.54
CA ALA A 60 -11.07 9.76 -3.76
C ALA A 60 -11.76 9.28 -5.04
N GLY A 61 -10.99 9.03 -6.12
CA GLY A 61 -11.51 8.45 -7.37
C GLY A 61 -12.13 7.07 -7.15
N TYR A 62 -11.44 6.20 -6.40
CA TYR A 62 -11.95 4.87 -6.07
C TYR A 62 -13.17 4.91 -5.14
N LEU A 63 -13.17 5.78 -4.13
CA LEU A 63 -14.32 5.93 -3.23
C LEU A 63 -15.57 6.45 -3.94
N ASN A 64 -15.40 7.26 -4.98
CA ASN A 64 -16.51 7.78 -5.79
C ASN A 64 -16.94 6.82 -6.92
N ASN A 65 -16.19 5.75 -7.17
CA ASN A 65 -16.50 4.75 -8.19
C ASN A 65 -17.32 3.61 -7.55
N SER A 66 -18.45 3.24 -8.15
CA SER A 66 -19.28 2.13 -7.67
C SER A 66 -18.56 0.77 -7.70
N LEU A 67 -17.54 0.62 -8.55
CA LEU A 67 -16.68 -0.56 -8.61
C LEU A 67 -15.51 -0.51 -7.61
N GLY A 68 -15.27 0.64 -6.98
CA GLY A 68 -14.13 0.84 -6.09
C GLY A 68 -12.78 0.86 -6.83
N GLY A 69 -11.76 0.31 -6.18
CA GLY A 69 -10.43 0.13 -6.73
C GLY A 69 -9.42 -0.28 -5.66
N THR A 70 -8.25 -0.74 -6.10
CA THR A 70 -7.12 -1.14 -5.25
C THR A 70 -5.94 -0.21 -5.54
N LEU A 71 -5.32 0.28 -4.47
CA LEU A 71 -4.11 1.09 -4.54
C LEU A 71 -3.00 0.36 -3.78
N LEU A 72 -1.95 -0.06 -4.47
CA LEU A 72 -0.76 -0.64 -3.83
C LEU A 72 0.30 0.44 -3.64
N ILE A 73 0.70 0.68 -2.39
CA ILE A 73 1.75 1.65 -2.06
C ILE A 73 3.00 0.88 -1.60
N GLY A 74 4.18 1.33 -2.03
CA GLY A 74 5.44 0.62 -1.83
C GLY A 74 5.77 -0.33 -2.99
N VAL A 75 5.15 -0.13 -4.15
CA VAL A 75 5.37 -0.91 -5.38
C VAL A 75 5.69 0.05 -6.51
N THR A 76 6.78 -0.17 -7.24
CA THR A 76 7.13 0.65 -8.41
C THR A 76 6.20 0.35 -9.58
N ASP A 77 6.20 1.23 -10.58
CA ASP A 77 5.41 1.04 -11.81
C ASP A 77 5.82 -0.24 -12.57
N SER A 78 7.03 -0.75 -12.32
CA SER A 78 7.51 -2.04 -12.85
C SER A 78 7.05 -3.27 -12.06
N GLY A 79 6.31 -3.07 -10.96
CA GLY A 79 5.87 -4.13 -10.06
C GLY A 79 6.88 -4.55 -9.00
N GLU A 80 8.01 -3.85 -8.87
CA GLU A 80 9.00 -4.12 -7.82
C GLU A 80 8.49 -3.65 -6.45
N ILE A 81 8.52 -4.53 -5.46
CA ILE A 81 8.13 -4.20 -4.08
C ILE A 81 9.32 -3.55 -3.37
N ILE A 82 9.23 -2.24 -3.12
CA ILE A 82 10.27 -1.46 -2.42
C ILE A 82 9.90 -1.16 -0.96
N GLY A 83 8.62 -1.35 -0.59
CA GLY A 83 8.13 -1.16 0.77
C GLY A 83 7.93 0.32 1.15
N LEU A 84 7.58 0.55 2.43
CA LEU A 84 7.14 1.85 2.95
C LEU A 84 8.06 2.41 4.04
N GLU A 85 9.26 1.88 4.19
CA GLU A 85 10.14 2.22 5.32
C GLU A 85 10.43 3.73 5.38
N LYS A 86 10.74 4.36 4.23
CA LYS A 86 11.02 5.80 4.15
C LYS A 86 9.77 6.64 4.43
N ASP A 87 8.59 6.19 3.98
CA ASP A 87 7.32 6.84 4.30
C ASP A 87 7.07 6.83 5.82
N TYR A 88 7.21 5.67 6.47
CA TYR A 88 7.04 5.54 7.92
C TYR A 88 8.02 6.40 8.70
N LYS A 89 9.30 6.40 8.32
CA LYS A 89 10.33 7.24 8.95
C LYS A 89 10.02 8.73 8.82
N SER A 90 9.30 9.14 7.78
CA SER A 90 8.95 10.54 7.55
C SER A 90 7.78 11.07 8.40
N LEU A 91 7.05 10.18 9.09
CA LEU A 91 5.92 10.54 9.92
C LEU A 91 6.38 10.99 11.32
N LYS A 92 6.03 12.22 11.71
CA LYS A 92 6.36 12.79 13.04
C LYS A 92 5.67 12.11 14.22
N ARG A 93 4.64 11.28 13.97
CA ARG A 93 3.94 10.45 14.94
C ARG A 93 3.81 9.04 14.35
N GLN A 94 4.55 8.09 14.91
CA GLN A 94 4.54 6.69 14.48
C GLN A 94 3.20 5.97 14.77
N ASP A 95 2.34 6.55 15.61
CA ASP A 95 1.12 5.88 16.10
C ASP A 95 -0.12 6.01 15.20
N SER A 96 -0.14 6.91 14.21
CA SER A 96 -1.41 7.27 13.54
C SER A 96 -1.86 6.30 12.44
N PHE A 97 -1.00 5.41 11.96
CA PHE A 97 -1.34 4.51 10.83
C PHE A 97 -1.77 3.10 11.26
N TYR A 98 -1.52 2.70 12.52
CA TYR A 98 -1.92 1.38 13.03
C TYR A 98 -3.45 1.18 13.12
N HIS A 99 -4.24 2.24 12.90
CA HIS A 99 -5.71 2.21 13.07
C HIS A 99 -6.50 2.20 11.75
N HIS A 100 -5.87 2.00 10.59
CA HIS A 100 -6.58 1.93 9.31
C HIS A 100 -6.19 0.76 8.39
N SER A 101 -5.66 -0.32 8.96
CA SER A 101 -5.76 -1.63 8.32
C SER A 101 -7.22 -2.11 8.45
N VAL A 102 -8.09 -1.52 7.64
CA VAL A 102 -9.47 -1.97 7.50
C VAL A 102 -9.45 -3.29 6.72
N VAL A 103 -10.18 -4.24 7.31
CA VAL A 103 -10.67 -5.51 6.77
C VAL A 103 -11.11 -5.42 5.32
#